data_AF-A0A1F9B3P0-F1
#
_entry.id   AF-A0A1F9B3P0-F1
#
_cell.length_a   1.000
_cell.length_b   1.000
_cell.length_c   1.000
_cell.angle_alpha   90.00
_cell.angle_beta   90.00
_cell.angle_gamma   90.00
#
_symmetry.space_group_name_H-M   'P 1'
#
loop_
_entity.id
_entity.type
_entity.pdbx_description
1 polymer ?
#
loop_
_entity_poly.entity_id
_entity_poly.type
_entity_poly.pdbx_seq_one_letter_code
_entity_poly.pdbx_strand_id
1 'polypeptide(L)' 'MTNLETEIKAKFRHLSNQQLIDRANRQPDFKWDDEGFELNRRREASGRKFTYAMKGNRLEVST' A
#
# COMPACT_ATOMS: atom_id res chain seq x y z
N MET A 1 -6.24 8.56 -15.99
CA MET A 1 -5.62 8.67 -14.66
C MET A 1 -6.18 9.91 -14.00
N THR A 2 -6.83 9.77 -12.84
CA THR A 2 -7.30 10.90 -12.04
C THR A 2 -6.10 11.60 -11.39
N ASN A 3 -6.23 12.90 -11.09
CA ASN A 3 -5.16 13.65 -10.39
C ASN A 3 -4.76 12.96 -9.08
N LEU A 4 -5.74 12.41 -8.35
CA LEU A 4 -5.55 11.67 -7.11
C LEU A 4 -4.60 10.47 -7.24
N GLU A 5 -4.74 9.64 -8.28
CA GLU A 5 -3.85 8.49 -8.48
C GLU A 5 -2.40 8.94 -8.72
N THR A 6 -2.22 10.02 -9.49
CA THR A 6 -0.90 10.59 -9.78
C THR A 6 -0.24 11.13 -8.51
N GLU A 7 -1.00 11.84 -7.68
CA GLU A 7 -0.54 12.38 -6.41
C GLU A 7 -0.16 11.29 -5.41
N ILE A 8 -1.02 10.29 -5.23
CA ILE A 8 -0.76 9.14 -4.34
C ILE A 8 0.46 8.36 -4.80
N LYS A 9 0.56 8.07 -6.11
CA LYS A 9 1.73 7.38 -6.68
C LYS A 9 3.00 8.19 -6.47
N ALA A 10 2.97 9.51 -6.69
CA ALA A 10 4.11 10.39 -6.47
C ALA A 10 4.53 10.41 -4.98
N LYS A 11 3.55 10.44 -4.07
CA LYS A 11 3.76 10.43 -2.61
C LYS A 11 4.52 9.19 -2.15
N PHE A 12 4.28 8.02 -2.73
CA PHE A 12 4.90 6.77 -2.28
C PHE A 12 5.98 6.20 -3.22
N ARG A 13 6.32 6.91 -4.30
CA ARG A 13 7.29 6.44 -5.32
C ARG A 13 8.66 6.02 -4.75
N HIS A 14 9.03 6.59 -3.61
CA HIS A 14 10.31 6.38 -2.95
C HIS A 14 10.28 5.27 -1.89
N LEU A 15 9.12 4.67 -1.63
CA LEU A 15 8.95 3.59 -0.67
C LEU A 15 8.92 2.23 -1.39
N SER A 16 9.63 1.25 -0.85
CA SER A 16 9.45 -0.16 -1.21
C SER A 16 8.10 -0.68 -0.72
N ASN A 17 7.67 -1.86 -1.20
CA ASN A 17 6.42 -2.48 -0.75
C ASN A 17 6.43 -2.72 0.77
N GLN A 18 7.56 -3.19 1.31
CA GLN A 18 7.72 -3.42 2.74
C GLN A 18 7.63 -2.11 3.53
N GLN A 19 8.29 -1.04 3.07
CA GLN A 19 8.22 0.26 3.74
C GLN A 19 6.82 0.85 3.74
N LEU A 20 6.04 0.61 2.67
CA LEU A 20 4.65 1.04 2.58
C LEU A 20 3.75 0.27 3.56
N ILE A 21 3.93 -1.05 3.67
CA ILE A 21 3.27 -1.90 4.69
C ILE A 21 3.63 -1.41 6.10
N ASP A 22 4.90 -1.18 6.39
CA ASP A 22 5.36 -0.71 7.69
C ASP A 22 4.77 0.65 8.05
N ARG A 23 4.65 1.54 7.06
CA ARG A 23 4.00 2.84 7.23
C ARG A 23 2.52 2.69 7.52
N ALA A 24 1.79 1.86 6.77
CA ALA A 24 0.38 1.59 7.01
C ALA A 24 0.13 1.01 8.42
N ASN A 25 0.99 0.09 8.86
CA ASN A 25 0.95 -0.50 10.21
C ASN A 25 1.27 0.47 11.36
N ARG A 26 1.85 1.64 11.07
CA ARG A 26 2.11 2.70 12.05
C ARG A 26 1.00 3.75 12.10
N GLN A 27 0.10 3.74 11.12
CA GLN A 27 -1.05 4.63 11.13
C GLN A 27 -2.12 4.07 12.09
N PRO A 28 -2.82 4.94 12.83
CA PRO A 28 -4.05 4.57 13.50
C PRO A 28 -5.08 4.01 12.50
N ASP A 29 -6.01 3.19 12.99
CA ASP A 29 -7.09 2.63 12.17
C ASP A 29 -7.77 3.74 11.33
N PHE A 30 -8.08 3.42 10.06
CA PHE A 30 -8.70 4.32 9.06
C PHE A 30 -7.83 5.47 8.53
N LYS A 31 -6.53 5.56 8.86
CA LYS A 31 -5.63 6.59 8.29
C LYS A 31 -4.72 6.10 7.16
N TRP A 32 -4.94 4.89 6.66
CA TRP A 32 -4.13 4.27 5.61
C TRP A 32 -4.82 4.26 4.25
N ASP A 33 -5.74 5.19 3.95
CA ASP A 33 -6.45 5.25 2.66
C ASP A 33 -5.49 5.41 1.47
N ASP A 34 -4.53 6.33 1.57
CA ASP A 34 -3.52 6.55 0.54
C ASP A 34 -2.58 5.32 0.43
N GLU A 35 -2.10 4.81 1.56
CA GLU A 35 -1.23 3.63 1.61
C GLU A 35 -1.96 2.39 1.04
N GLY A 36 -3.24 2.22 1.37
CA GLY A 36 -4.10 1.13 0.90
C GLY A 36 -4.37 1.20 -0.59
N PHE A 37 -4.63 2.41 -1.11
CA PHE A 37 -4.76 2.65 -2.54
C PHE A 37 -3.46 2.27 -3.27
N GLU A 38 -2.30 2.74 -2.79
CA GLU A 38 -1.02 2.43 -3.42
C GLU A 38 -0.65 0.95 -3.31
N LEU A 39 -0.93 0.30 -2.17
CA LEU A 39 -0.73 -1.14 -2.00
C LEU A 39 -1.55 -1.94 -3.01
N ASN A 40 -2.83 -1.60 -3.18
CA ASN A 40 -3.68 -2.26 -4.16
C ASN A 40 -3.20 -2.00 -5.60
N ARG A 41 -2.80 -0.75 -5.91
CA ARG A 41 -2.22 -0.39 -7.22
C ARG A 41 -0.98 -1.24 -7.53
N ARG A 42 -0.08 -1.43 -6.57
CA ARG A 42 1.13 -2.24 -6.73
C ARG A 42 0.82 -3.73 -6.88
N ARG A 43 -0.16 -4.23 -6.14
CA ARG A 43 -0.66 -5.62 -6.29
C ARG A 43 -1.12 -5.89 -7.72
N GLU A 44 -1.99 -5.04 -8.26
CA GLU A 44 -2.49 -5.19 -9.63
C GLU A 44 -1.38 -4.98 -10.67
N ALA A 45 -0.53 -3.96 -10.51
CA ALA A 45 0.58 -3.69 -11.42
C ALA A 45 1.63 -4.81 -11.46
N SER A 46 1.77 -5.58 -10.38
CA SER A 46 2.67 -6.73 -10.31
C SER A 46 2.09 -8.01 -10.94
N GLY A 47 0.84 -7.98 -11.42
CA GLY A 47 0.13 -9.20 -11.81
C GLY A 47 -0.08 -10.15 -10.63
N ARG A 48 -0.30 -9.60 -9.42
CA ARG A 48 -0.44 -10.34 -8.15
C ARG A 48 0.80 -11.13 -7.70
N LYS A 49 1.99 -10.81 -8.23
CA LYS A 49 3.26 -11.32 -7.67
C LYS A 49 3.60 -10.70 -6.31
N PHE A 50 3.07 -9.51 -6.05
CA PHE A 50 3.05 -8.90 -4.74
C PHE A 50 1.63 -9.00 -4.18
N THR A 51 1.49 -9.65 -3.02
CA THR A 51 0.22 -9.68 -2.29
C THR A 51 0.44 -9.29 -0.84
N TYR A 52 -0.63 -8.90 -0.17
CA TYR A 52 -0.63 -8.57 1.25
C TYR A 52 -1.98 -8.96 1.85
N ALA A 53 -1.97 -9.27 3.14
CA ALA A 53 -3.16 -9.67 3.88
C ALA A 53 -3.18 -8.97 5.24
N MET A 54 -4.39 -8.75 5.76
CA MET A 54 -4.57 -8.29 7.13
C MET A 54 -4.54 -9.51 8.06
N LYS A 55 -3.65 -9.48 9.05
CA LYS A 55 -3.49 -10.52 10.07
C LYS A 55 -3.58 -9.87 11.45
N GLY A 56 -4.69 -10.10 12.14
CA GLY A 56 -5.06 -9.30 13.30
C GLY A 56 -5.21 -7.84 12.89
N ASN A 57 -4.54 -6.93 13.59
CA ASN A 57 -4.57 -5.49 13.29
C ASN A 57 -3.33 -4.99 12.49
N ARG A 58 -2.72 -5.86 11.68
CA ARG A 58 -1.53 -5.52 10.89
C ARG A 58 -1.63 -6.06 9.48
N LEU A 59 -1.11 -5.30 8.52
CA LEU A 59 -0.84 -5.74 7.17
C LEU A 59 0.49 -6.51 7.14
N GLU A 60 0.48 -7.69 6.54
CA GLU A 60 1.66 -8.51 6.26
C GLU A 60 1.75 -8.75 4.75
N VAL A 61 2.97 -8.83 4.22
CA VAL A 61 3.20 -9.27 2.83
C VAL A 61 2.91 -10.76 2.77
N SER A 62 2.02 -11.16 1.85
CA SER A 62 1.77 -12.57 1.55
C SER A 62 2.61 -12.98 0.36
N THR A 63 3.38 -14.05 0.53
CA THR A 63 4.23 -14.66 -0.51
C THR A 63 3.43 -15.68 -1.31
#